data_AF-A0A814MEK1-F1
#
_entry.id   AF-A0A814MEK1-F1
#
_cell.length_a   1.000
_cell.length_b   1.000
_cell.length_c   1.000
_cell.angle_alpha   90.00
_cell.angle_beta   90.00
_cell.angle_gamma   90.00
#
_symmetry.space_group_name_H-M   'P 1'
#
loop_
_entity.id
_entity.type
_entity.pdbx_description
1 polymer ?
#
loop_
_entity_poly.entity_id
_entity_poly.type
_entity_poly.pdbx_seq_one_letter_code
_entity_poly.pdbx_strand_id
1 'polypeptide(L)'
;AGKSLVDEAVGNMKKRAREETTPIPKIYTQEIVKTRISHPGIATGLFFPTFENIDASLYRSRSKNYPSLPKSLVDLVLPDAWRLAKHGEPH
;
A
#
# COMPACT_ATOMS: atom_id res chain seq x y z
N ALA A 1 5.72 11.38 23.71
CA ALA A 1 4.46 11.91 23.17
C ALA A 1 3.72 10.77 22.48
N GLY A 2 2.46 10.52 22.83
CA GLY A 2 1.65 9.48 22.15
C GLY A 2 1.44 9.83 20.68
N LYS A 3 1.30 8.82 19.82
CA LYS A 3 0.98 9.04 18.39
C LYS A 3 -0.40 9.70 18.31
N SER A 4 -0.54 10.72 17.45
CA SER A 4 -1.84 11.32 17.16
C SER A 4 -2.76 10.27 16.53
N LEU A 5 -4.06 10.37 16.75
CA LEU A 5 -5.05 9.50 16.11
C LEU A 5 -4.92 9.51 14.58
N VAL A 6 -4.58 10.68 14.01
CA VAL A 6 -4.33 10.82 12.57
C VAL A 6 -3.10 10.03 12.15
N ASP A 7 -2.03 10.08 12.93
CA ASP A 7 -0.80 9.32 12.66
C ASP A 7 -1.04 7.82 12.75
N GLU A 8 -1.88 7.38 13.68
CA GLU A 8 -2.29 5.98 13.80
C GLU A 8 -3.11 5.54 12.59
N ALA A 9 -4.12 6.31 12.18
CA ALA A 9 -4.92 6.00 11.00
C ALA A 9 -4.06 5.93 9.72
N VAL A 10 -3.16 6.90 9.51
CA VAL A 10 -2.23 6.90 8.39
C VAL A 10 -1.25 5.73 8.47
N GLY A 11 -0.79 5.38 9.68
CA GLY A 11 0.05 4.20 9.93
C GLY A 11 -0.64 2.90 9.53
N ASN A 12 -1.92 2.76 9.91
CA ASN A 12 -2.75 1.62 9.55
C ASN A 12 -2.97 1.54 8.03
N MET A 13 -3.28 2.66 7.38
CA MET A 13 -3.40 2.71 5.92
C MET A 13 -2.09 2.27 5.23
N LYS A 14 -0.93 2.71 5.71
CA LYS A 14 0.38 2.31 5.17
C LYS A 14 0.67 0.83 5.35
N LYS A 15 0.32 0.27 6.52
CA LYS A 15 0.46 -1.16 6.80
C LYS A 15 -0.41 -1.98 5.84
N ARG A 16 -1.70 -1.64 5.74
CA ARG A 16 -2.64 -2.29 4.81
C ARG A 16 -2.24 -2.14 3.35
N ALA A 17 -1.75 -0.97 2.95
CA ALA A 17 -1.23 -0.72 1.60
C ALA A 17 -0.07 -1.65 1.25
N ARG A 18 0.80 -1.96 2.23
CA ARG A 18 1.91 -2.90 2.08
C ARG A 18 1.42 -4.34 2.03
N GLU A 19 0.60 -4.75 2.99
CA GLU A 19 0.29 -6.17 3.25
C GLU A 19 -0.89 -6.71 2.43
N GLU A 20 -1.87 -5.87 2.10
CA GLU A 20 -3.07 -6.28 1.38
C GLU A 20 -2.96 -5.99 -0.12
N THR A 21 -3.74 -6.70 -0.93
CA THR A 21 -3.92 -6.43 -2.37
C THR A 21 -5.05 -5.43 -2.65
N THR A 22 -5.86 -5.09 -1.64
CA THR A 22 -6.99 -4.14 -1.70
C THR A 22 -6.59 -2.83 -2.40
N PRO A 23 -7.38 -2.28 -3.34
CA PRO A 23 -7.02 -1.01 -4.00
C PRO A 23 -6.74 0.12 -3.00
N ILE A 24 -5.66 0.89 -3.22
CA ILE A 24 -5.22 1.98 -2.32
C ILE A 24 -6.34 3.01 -2.03
N PRO A 25 -7.16 3.46 -3.01
CA PRO A 25 -8.29 4.35 -2.72
C PRO A 25 -9.32 3.73 -1.76
N LYS A 26 -9.56 2.42 -1.88
CA LYS A 26 -10.50 1.69 -1.01
C LYS A 26 -9.95 1.58 0.41
N ILE A 27 -8.64 1.34 0.57
CA ILE A 27 -7.98 1.33 1.89
C ILE A 27 -8.17 2.68 2.59
N TYR A 28 -7.96 3.79 1.88
CA TYR A 28 -8.16 5.13 2.42
C TYR A 28 -9.61 5.34 2.91
N THR A 29 -10.60 5.12 2.04
CA THR A 29 -12.02 5.32 2.40
C THR A 29 -12.42 4.45 3.60
N GLN A 30 -12.00 3.18 3.61
CA GLN A 30 -12.32 2.26 4.70
C GLN A 30 -11.70 2.69 6.03
N GLU A 31 -10.42 3.08 6.04
CA GLU A 31 -9.78 3.55 7.27
C GLU A 31 -10.40 4.85 7.77
N ILE A 32 -10.74 5.80 6.89
CA ILE A 32 -11.45 7.04 7.30
C ILE A 32 -12.80 6.72 7.95
N VAL A 33 -13.60 5.85 7.32
CA VAL A 33 -14.91 5.43 7.88
C VAL A 33 -14.73 4.72 9.21
N LYS A 34 -13.78 3.78 9.29
CA LYS A 34 -13.46 3.04 10.51
C LYS A 34 -13.04 3.97 11.64
N THR A 35 -12.13 4.92 11.39
CA THR A 35 -11.67 5.85 12.42
C THR A 35 -12.79 6.73 12.93
N ARG A 36 -13.68 7.21 12.04
CA ARG A 36 -14.87 8.00 12.41
C ARG A 36 -15.86 7.20 13.27
N ILE A 37 -16.11 5.93 12.92
CA ILE A 37 -16.99 5.06 13.71
C ILE A 37 -16.40 4.78 15.10
N SER A 38 -15.10 4.50 15.18
CA SER A 38 -14.43 4.20 16.45
C SER A 38 -14.30 5.42 17.36
N HIS A 39 -14.36 6.64 16.81
CA HIS A 39 -14.19 7.87 17.57
C HIS A 39 -15.29 8.89 17.21
N PRO A 40 -16.53 8.64 17.63
CA PRO A 40 -17.69 9.47 17.27
C PRO A 40 -17.62 10.91 17.84
N GLY A 41 -16.72 11.17 18.80
CA GLY A 41 -16.48 12.48 19.40
C GLY A 41 -15.31 13.27 18.80
N ILE A 42 -14.74 12.84 17.67
CA ILE A 42 -13.74 13.65 16.94
C ILE A 42 -14.40 14.99 16.59
N ALA A 43 -13.98 16.05 17.28
CA ALA A 43 -14.43 17.40 16.99
C ALA A 43 -14.19 17.72 15.51
N THR A 44 -15.11 18.46 14.89
CA THR A 44 -15.08 18.89 13.49
C THR A 44 -13.74 19.54 13.06
N GLY A 45 -12.87 19.91 14.01
CA GLY A 45 -11.54 20.46 13.79
C GLY A 45 -10.39 19.44 13.60
N LEU A 46 -10.60 18.13 13.77
CA LEU A 46 -9.58 17.12 13.49
C LEU A 46 -9.51 16.86 11.98
N PHE A 47 -8.55 17.52 11.33
CA PHE A 47 -8.39 17.46 9.88
C PHE A 47 -7.67 16.16 9.49
N PHE A 48 -8.42 15.20 8.95
CA PHE A 48 -7.80 14.07 8.26
C PHE A 48 -7.17 14.54 6.95
N PRO A 49 -5.97 14.07 6.61
CA PRO A 49 -5.39 14.39 5.32
C PRO A 49 -6.27 13.82 4.21
N THR A 50 -6.41 14.59 3.13
CA THR A 50 -7.10 14.13 1.92
C THR A 50 -6.32 12.98 1.29
N PHE A 51 -6.98 12.25 0.37
CA PHE A 51 -6.33 11.17 -0.37
C PHE A 51 -5.08 11.67 -1.11
N GLU A 52 -5.18 12.82 -1.79
CA GLU A 52 -4.10 13.47 -2.54
C GLU A 52 -2.89 13.83 -1.66
N ASN A 53 -3.10 14.08 -0.37
CA ASN A 53 -1.99 14.38 0.55
C ASN A 53 -1.18 13.14 0.94
N ILE A 54 -1.76 11.94 0.83
CA ILE A 54 -1.16 10.70 1.34
C ILE A 54 -0.94 9.63 0.30
N ASP A 55 -1.55 9.73 -0.88
CA ASP A 55 -1.55 8.72 -1.93
C ASP A 55 -0.11 8.27 -2.27
N ALA A 56 0.80 9.21 -2.52
CA ALA A 56 2.19 8.95 -2.82
C ALA A 56 2.86 8.15 -1.70
N SER A 57 2.52 8.43 -0.43
CA SER A 57 3.06 7.67 0.70
C SER A 57 2.47 6.26 0.78
N LEU A 58 1.19 6.08 0.47
CA LEU A 58 0.54 4.77 0.42
C LEU A 58 1.10 3.90 -0.71
N TYR A 59 1.23 4.46 -1.91
CA TYR A 59 1.83 3.77 -3.06
C TYR A 59 3.30 3.41 -2.80
N ARG A 60 4.08 4.30 -2.17
CA ARG A 60 5.46 3.98 -1.72
C ARG A 60 5.51 2.89 -0.65
N SER A 61 4.54 2.83 0.26
CA SER A 61 4.45 1.74 1.24
C SER A 61 4.16 0.41 0.54
N ARG A 62 3.25 0.42 -0.44
CA ARG A 62 2.93 -0.76 -1.25
C ARG A 62 4.12 -1.24 -2.09
N SER A 63 4.88 -0.33 -2.70
CA SER A 63 6.01 -0.70 -3.55
C SER A 63 7.09 -1.50 -2.83
N LYS A 64 7.16 -1.45 -1.49
CA LYS A 64 8.10 -2.26 -0.69
C LYS A 64 7.84 -3.76 -0.74
N ASN A 65 6.64 -4.18 -1.16
CA ASN A 65 6.29 -5.58 -1.35
C ASN A 65 6.37 -6.03 -2.82
N TYR A 66 6.72 -5.14 -3.74
CA TYR A 66 6.94 -5.49 -5.14
C TYR A 66 8.43 -5.55 -5.47
N PRO A 67 8.85 -6.41 -6.42
CA PRO A 67 10.18 -6.37 -6.98
C PRO A 67 10.47 -4.96 -7.53
N SER A 68 11.71 -4.51 -7.36
CA SER A 68 12.15 -3.28 -8.03
C SER A 68 12.06 -3.44 -9.54
N LEU A 69 11.70 -2.36 -10.23
CA LEU A 69 11.71 -2.36 -11.69
C LEU A 69 13.14 -2.67 -12.18
N PRO A 70 13.31 -3.61 -13.14
CA PRO A 70 14.60 -3.87 -13.78
C PRO A 70 15.21 -2.58 -14.33
N LYS A 71 16.49 -2.31 -14.04
CA LYS A 71 17.19 -1.12 -14.53
C LYS A 71 18.07 -1.42 -15.74
N SER A 72 18.38 -2.69 -15.96
CA SER A 72 19.21 -3.18 -17.05
C SER A 72 18.59 -4.45 -17.67
N LEU A 73 19.08 -4.82 -18.86
CA LEU A 73 18.74 -6.10 -19.48
C LEU A 73 19.14 -7.31 -18.62
N VAL A 74 20.15 -7.16 -17.75
CA VAL A 74 20.60 -8.22 -16.85
C VAL A 74 19.60 -8.45 -15.70
N ASP A 75 18.88 -7.40 -15.29
CA ASP A 75 17.82 -7.51 -14.27
C ASP A 75 16.53 -8.11 -14.83
N LEU A 76 16.40 -8.18 -16.17
CA LEU A 76 15.26 -8.79 -16.88
C LEU A 76 15.42 -10.30 -17.06
N VAL A 77 16.50 -10.91 -16.54
CA VAL A 77 16.70 -12.35 -16.61
C VAL A 77 15.63 -13.04 -15.76
N LEU A 78 14.65 -13.62 -16.44
CA LEU A 78 13.68 -14.52 -15.83
C LEU A 78 14.42 -15.72 -15.22
N PRO A 79 14.08 -16.16 -14.00
CA PRO A 79 14.65 -17.37 -13.44
C PRO A 79 14.46 -18.54 -14.40
N ASP A 80 15.37 -19.50 -14.41
CA ASP A 80 15.34 -20.58 -15.41
C ASP A 80 14.05 -21.41 -15.34
N ALA A 81 13.40 -21.48 -14.17
CA ALA A 81 12.06 -22.07 -13.99
C ALA A 81 10.93 -21.37 -14.77
N TRP A 82 11.13 -20.11 -15.18
CA TRP A 82 10.17 -19.28 -15.91
C TRP A 82 10.54 -19.14 -17.39
N ARG A 83 11.73 -19.61 -17.78
CA ARG A 83 12.07 -19.83 -19.19
C ARG A 83 11.42 -21.13 -19.62
N LEU A 84 10.11 -21.07 -19.90
CA LEU A 84 9.42 -22.16 -20.58
C LEU A 84 10.26 -22.59 -21.79
N ALA A 85 10.48 -23.91 -21.93
CA ALA A 85 10.91 -24.47 -23.21
C ALA A 85 9.97 -23.95 -24.29
N LYS A 86 10.46 -23.77 -25.53
CA LYS A 86 9.68 -23.20 -26.65
C LYS A 86 8.31 -23.86 -26.92
N HIS A 87 8.01 -24.98 -26.24
CA HIS A 87 6.77 -25.76 -26.34
C HIS A 87 6.11 -26.15 -24.99
N GLY A 88 6.50 -25.56 -23.86
CA GLY A 88 5.74 -25.70 -22.60
C GLY A 88 5.92 -27.00 -21.79
N GLU A 89 6.97 -27.78 -22.07
CA GLU A 89 7.29 -28.98 -21.29
C GLU A 89 8.15 -28.64 -20.05
N PRO A 90 7.89 -29.26 -18.88
CA PRO A 90 8.72 -29.11 -17.68
C PRO A 90 10.06 -29.87 -17.82
N HIS A 91 11.08 -29.39 -17.12
CA HIS A 91 12.41 -29.99 -17.05
C HIS A 91 12.47 -31.22 -16.14
#